data_AF-A0A9W7KYJ8-F1
#
_entry.id   AF-A0A9W7KYJ8-F1
#
_cell.length_a   1.000
_cell.length_b   1.000
_cell.length_c   1.000
_cell.angle_alpha   90.00
_cell.angle_beta   90.00
_cell.angle_gamma   90.00
#
_symmetry.space_group_name_H-M   'P 1'
#
loop_
_entity.id
_entity.type
_entity.pdbx_description
1 polymer ?
#
loop_
_entity_poly.entity_id
_entity_poly.type
_entity_poly.pdbx_seq_one_letter_code
_entity_poly.pdbx_strand_id
1 'polypeptide(L)'
;MGKHEKGSAKDIANRAKAKGLQKLQFYCQMCQKQCRDANGFKCHQTSASHLRMMSILRENTGKIIDDFSEEFEKSYVDTLRRHHGVKRVNANNVYQEVIQDKHHIHMNATQWASLTVFIQYLGKKGICIVEQDERGWFVQYIERDVNSLKRAEKANERARAEKVEEEKATRRMEKQIIAAAKAQGAREVEATTMVRGEGESIKLSLGKGGLGGGLGGGVKRKLEEVKLAVGGSGEAGGAVEPAKKSSKPLSAVEQIMLENENKKKREQEEKEAVERRKREEEERAEQLRKEEKKKKGKRKDYWLRKDIVVKIKNKELADGKFYKKKGVVETVVEKYGAEVRVKDTVDVIILDQDDLETVVGPVGGQVMIVNGYGRGEEAELVEIKTEDYCANLKILETGELVKNVEYEDFSKMA
;
A
#
# COMPACT_ATOMS: atom_id res chain seq x y z
N MET A 1 -6.85 38.07 31.78
CA MET A 1 -5.74 37.62 32.65
C MET A 1 -4.54 37.30 31.78
N GLY A 2 -3.48 38.12 31.86
CA GLY A 2 -2.30 38.03 30.99
C GLY A 2 -1.52 36.72 31.21
N LYS A 3 -0.93 36.18 30.14
CA LYS A 3 -0.01 35.04 30.22
C LYS A 3 1.22 35.48 31.03
N HIS A 4 1.58 34.71 32.05
CA HIS A 4 2.81 34.94 32.80
C HIS A 4 4.04 34.68 31.92
N GLU A 5 5.09 35.45 32.12
CA GLU A 5 6.34 35.37 31.37
C GLU A 5 6.95 33.96 31.48
N LYS A 6 7.34 33.37 30.34
CA LYS A 6 7.81 31.98 30.26
C LYS A 6 9.07 31.83 31.12
N GLY A 7 8.95 31.06 32.22
CA GLY A 7 10.05 30.84 33.17
C GLY A 7 9.88 31.55 34.52
N SER A 8 8.85 32.38 34.69
CA SER A 8 8.49 32.93 36.01
C SER A 8 8.13 31.82 37.00
N ALA A 9 8.38 32.04 38.30
CA ALA A 9 8.02 31.10 39.36
C ALA A 9 6.53 30.69 39.32
N LYS A 10 5.64 31.62 38.94
CA LYS A 10 4.20 31.31 38.72
C LYS A 10 3.98 30.44 37.48
N ASP A 11 4.75 30.64 36.42
CA ASP A 11 4.65 29.86 35.18
C ASP A 11 5.24 28.44 35.35
N ILE A 12 6.33 28.31 36.11
CA ILE A 12 6.92 27.03 36.53
C ILE A 12 5.97 26.31 37.50
N ALA A 13 5.39 27.01 38.49
CA ALA A 13 4.39 26.42 39.39
C ALA A 13 3.13 25.98 38.65
N ASN A 14 2.66 26.75 37.66
CA ASN A 14 1.53 26.37 36.81
C ASN A 14 1.87 25.17 35.92
N ARG A 15 3.08 25.11 35.37
CA ARG A 15 3.56 24.01 34.53
C ARG A 15 3.80 22.73 35.35
N ALA A 16 4.35 22.85 36.55
CA ALA A 16 4.51 21.74 37.50
C ALA A 16 3.15 21.20 37.96
N LYS A 17 2.19 22.08 38.26
CA LYS A 17 0.82 21.68 38.60
C LYS A 17 0.06 21.07 37.41
N ALA A 18 0.43 21.39 36.16
CA ALA A 18 -0.15 20.83 34.93
C ALA A 18 0.41 19.44 34.53
N LYS A 19 1.48 18.99 35.20
CA LYS A 19 2.09 17.65 34.98
C LYS A 19 1.42 16.54 35.80
N GLY A 20 0.65 16.87 36.84
CA GLY A 20 -0.15 15.88 37.57
C GLY A 20 -1.38 15.45 36.76
N LEU A 21 -1.82 14.20 36.91
CA LEU A 21 -3.02 13.66 36.27
C LEU A 21 -4.28 14.36 36.83
N GLN A 22 -4.58 15.56 36.30
CA GLN A 22 -5.74 16.37 36.71
C GLN A 22 -7.02 15.66 36.25
N LYS A 23 -8.01 15.51 37.13
CA LYS A 23 -9.33 14.95 36.80
C LYS A 23 -9.89 15.65 35.55
N LEU A 24 -10.13 14.90 34.48
CA LEU A 24 -10.54 15.35 33.14
C LEU A 24 -11.98 15.93 33.07
N GLN A 25 -12.56 16.38 34.19
CA GLN A 25 -13.95 16.86 34.20
C GLN A 25 -14.17 18.10 33.32
N PHE A 26 -13.14 18.91 33.09
CA PHE A 26 -13.27 20.19 32.38
C PHE A 26 -12.35 20.28 31.15
N TYR A 27 -12.55 19.41 30.16
CA TYR A 27 -11.81 19.44 28.89
C TYR A 27 -12.68 19.96 27.75
N CYS A 28 -12.14 20.87 26.92
CA CYS A 28 -12.79 21.31 25.69
C CYS A 28 -12.12 20.68 24.47
N GLN A 29 -12.85 19.80 23.78
CA GLN A 29 -12.40 19.14 22.55
C GLN A 29 -12.08 20.14 21.44
N MET A 30 -12.95 21.14 21.22
CA MET A 30 -12.79 22.11 20.12
C MET A 30 -11.54 22.98 20.22
N CYS A 31 -11.07 23.22 21.43
CA CYS A 31 -9.88 24.03 21.68
C CYS A 31 -8.69 23.20 22.18
N GLN A 32 -8.85 21.86 22.23
CA GLN A 32 -7.92 20.90 22.83
C GLN A 32 -7.37 21.37 24.19
N LYS A 33 -8.23 22.05 24.97
CA LYS A 33 -7.81 22.79 26.16
C LYS A 33 -8.38 22.16 27.41
N GLN A 34 -7.49 21.66 28.26
CA GLN A 34 -7.82 21.25 29.61
C GLN A 34 -7.97 22.48 30.50
N CYS A 35 -9.15 22.66 31.09
CA CYS A 35 -9.44 23.65 32.10
C CYS A 35 -9.29 23.01 33.49
N ARG A 36 -8.77 23.78 34.44
CA ARG A 36 -8.41 23.26 35.77
C ARG A 36 -9.61 23.14 36.71
N ASP A 37 -10.51 24.12 36.64
CA ASP A 37 -11.65 24.30 37.54
C ASP A 37 -12.90 24.69 36.73
N ALA A 38 -14.09 24.50 37.30
CA ALA A 38 -15.37 24.84 36.68
C ALA A 38 -15.43 26.32 36.20
N ASN A 39 -14.86 27.24 36.98
CA ASN A 39 -14.79 28.65 36.61
C ASN A 39 -13.82 28.90 35.44
N GLY A 40 -12.74 28.13 35.34
CA GLY A 40 -11.82 28.18 34.20
C GLY A 40 -12.49 27.70 32.90
N PHE A 41 -13.39 26.72 33.01
CA PHE A 41 -14.17 26.24 31.88
C PHE A 41 -15.22 27.25 31.42
N LYS A 42 -15.95 27.89 32.36
CA LYS A 42 -16.88 28.97 32.03
C LYS A 42 -16.19 30.14 31.32
N CYS A 43 -15.05 30.60 31.84
CA CYS A 43 -14.25 31.64 31.20
C CYS A 43 -13.67 31.21 29.84
N HIS A 44 -13.50 29.91 29.62
CA HIS A 44 -13.08 29.39 28.33
C HIS A 44 -14.22 29.39 27.31
N GLN A 45 -15.43 28.99 27.70
CA GLN A 45 -16.62 29.01 26.84
C GLN A 45 -16.98 30.44 26.39
N THR A 46 -16.80 31.43 27.26
CA THR A 46 -17.02 32.85 26.92
C THR A 46 -15.85 33.50 26.19
N SER A 47 -14.76 32.78 25.95
CA SER A 47 -13.57 33.32 25.29
C SER A 47 -13.77 33.45 23.78
N ALA A 48 -13.30 34.57 23.21
CA ALA A 48 -13.39 34.83 21.76
C ALA A 48 -12.77 33.74 20.88
N SER A 49 -11.73 33.04 21.35
CA SER A 49 -11.13 31.92 20.60
C SER A 49 -12.04 30.69 20.55
N HIS A 50 -12.75 30.40 21.64
CA HIS A 50 -13.74 29.32 21.67
C HIS A 50 -14.96 29.65 20.82
N LEU A 51 -15.47 30.89 20.93
CA LEU A 51 -16.59 31.37 20.12
C LEU A 51 -16.29 31.34 18.62
N ARG A 52 -15.06 31.69 18.22
CA ARG A 52 -14.63 31.57 16.81
C ARG A 52 -14.64 30.11 16.34
N MET A 53 -14.13 29.18 17.15
CA MET A 53 -14.17 27.75 16.83
C MET A 53 -15.61 27.22 16.77
N MET A 54 -16.50 27.74 17.61
CA MET A 54 -17.93 27.40 17.55
C MET A 54 -18.63 27.95 16.30
N SER A 55 -18.24 29.12 15.80
CA SER A 55 -18.71 29.61 14.50
C SER A 55 -18.28 28.70 13.36
N ILE A 56 -17.01 28.28 13.36
CA ILE A 56 -16.47 27.35 12.35
C ILE A 56 -17.20 25.99 12.40
N LEU A 57 -17.49 25.50 13.61
CA LEU A 57 -18.27 24.28 13.80
C LEU A 57 -19.67 24.43 13.23
N ARG A 58 -20.35 25.56 13.46
CA ARG A 58 -21.71 25.81 12.95
C ARG A 58 -21.76 25.82 11.42
N GLU A 59 -20.70 26.28 10.78
CA GLU A 59 -20.58 26.30 9.31
C GLU A 59 -20.22 24.93 8.71
N ASN A 60 -19.48 24.08 9.45
CA ASN A 60 -18.95 22.82 8.94
C ASN A 60 -19.03 21.67 9.96
N THR A 61 -20.22 21.41 10.51
CA THR A 61 -20.42 20.36 11.53
C THR A 61 -20.01 18.98 11.03
N GLY A 62 -20.42 18.60 9.82
CA GLY A 62 -20.15 17.27 9.25
C GLY A 62 -18.67 16.97 9.10
N LYS A 63 -17.93 17.85 8.40
CA LYS A 63 -16.50 17.65 8.14
C LYS A 63 -15.66 17.54 9.41
N ILE A 64 -15.98 18.34 10.42
CA ILE A 64 -15.25 18.33 11.69
C ILE A 64 -15.54 17.03 12.47
N ILE A 65 -16.78 16.53 12.43
CA ILE A 65 -17.12 15.22 13.02
C ILE A 65 -16.42 14.10 12.27
N ASP A 66 -16.31 14.18 10.94
CA ASP A 66 -15.59 13.21 10.12
C ASP A 66 -14.10 13.20 10.45
N ASP A 67 -13.47 14.39 10.55
CA ASP A 67 -12.06 14.53 10.92
C ASP A 67 -11.78 13.94 12.31
N PHE A 68 -12.64 14.21 13.31
CA PHE A 68 -12.52 13.61 14.64
C PHE A 68 -12.72 12.10 14.62
N SER A 69 -13.61 11.61 13.77
CA SER A 69 -13.86 10.17 13.62
C SER A 69 -12.66 9.48 12.97
N GLU A 70 -12.05 10.07 11.96
CA GLU A 70 -10.82 9.55 11.34
C GLU A 70 -9.64 9.54 12.30
N GLU A 71 -9.43 10.62 13.05
CA GLU A 71 -8.33 10.71 14.02
C GLU A 71 -8.53 9.73 15.18
N PHE A 72 -9.78 9.53 15.63
CA PHE A 72 -10.11 8.49 16.60
C PHE A 72 -9.86 7.08 16.04
N GLU A 73 -10.27 6.80 14.81
CA GLU A 73 -10.02 5.51 14.15
C GLU A 73 -8.51 5.22 14.08
N LYS A 74 -7.72 6.22 13.65
CA LYS A 74 -6.26 6.11 13.55
C LYS A 74 -5.63 5.85 14.92
N SER A 75 -6.02 6.61 15.95
CA SER A 75 -5.52 6.43 17.32
C SER A 75 -5.86 5.05 17.88
N TYR A 76 -7.10 4.59 17.71
CA TYR A 76 -7.53 3.28 18.19
C TYR A 76 -6.77 2.13 17.50
N VAL A 77 -6.65 2.19 16.17
CA VAL A 77 -5.94 1.17 15.38
C VAL A 77 -4.44 1.18 15.70
N ASP A 78 -3.83 2.35 15.92
CA ASP A 78 -2.42 2.46 16.28
C ASP A 78 -2.14 1.87 17.67
N THR A 79 -3.00 2.10 18.66
CA THR A 79 -2.91 1.43 19.98
C THR A 79 -3.07 -0.08 19.86
N LEU A 80 -4.06 -0.53 19.08
CA LEU A 80 -4.30 -1.95 18.84
C LEU A 80 -3.09 -2.62 18.17
N ARG A 81 -2.47 -1.93 17.20
CA ARG A 81 -1.26 -2.39 16.51
C ARG A 81 -0.05 -2.45 17.43
N ARG A 82 0.17 -1.43 18.26
CA ARG A 82 1.36 -1.31 19.13
C ARG A 82 1.35 -2.29 20.29
N HIS A 83 0.20 -2.46 20.93
CA HIS A 83 0.11 -3.22 22.18
C HIS A 83 -0.28 -4.69 21.99
N HIS A 84 -1.22 -4.96 21.07
CA HIS A 84 -1.88 -6.27 20.99
C HIS A 84 -1.56 -7.02 19.70
N GLY A 85 -1.22 -6.31 18.61
CA GLY A 85 -0.90 -6.90 17.32
C GLY A 85 -2.03 -7.79 16.84
N VAL A 86 -1.74 -9.06 16.53
CA VAL A 86 -2.71 -10.06 16.03
C VAL A 86 -3.46 -10.82 17.13
N LYS A 87 -3.33 -10.46 18.41
CA LYS A 87 -4.05 -11.15 19.49
C LYS A 87 -5.50 -10.69 19.59
N ARG A 88 -6.39 -11.60 19.98
CA ARG A 88 -7.77 -11.27 20.36
C ARG A 88 -7.80 -10.58 21.73
N VAL A 89 -8.39 -9.40 21.80
CA VAL A 89 -8.42 -8.57 23.01
C VAL A 89 -9.80 -7.95 23.19
N ASN A 90 -10.21 -7.78 24.45
CA ASN A 90 -11.47 -7.12 24.77
C ASN A 90 -11.40 -5.63 24.38
N ALA A 91 -12.37 -5.17 23.61
CA ALA A 91 -12.41 -3.82 23.07
C ALA A 91 -12.45 -2.73 24.15
N ASN A 92 -13.05 -3.02 25.32
CA ASN A 92 -13.09 -2.08 26.43
C ASN A 92 -11.69 -1.81 27.00
N ASN A 93 -10.82 -2.82 27.04
CA ASN A 93 -9.44 -2.66 27.54
C ASN A 93 -8.64 -1.78 26.57
N VAL A 94 -8.78 -2.02 25.27
CA VAL A 94 -8.15 -1.19 24.22
C VAL A 94 -8.65 0.25 24.30
N TYR A 95 -9.96 0.45 24.50
CA TYR A 95 -10.51 1.79 24.65
C TYR A 95 -9.99 2.50 25.92
N GLN A 96 -9.83 1.79 27.03
CA GLN A 96 -9.22 2.34 28.24
C GLN A 96 -7.76 2.75 28.02
N GLU A 97 -6.99 1.98 27.25
CA GLU A 97 -5.62 2.32 26.86
C GLU A 97 -5.59 3.59 26.00
N VAL A 98 -6.52 3.74 25.06
CA VAL A 98 -6.67 4.99 24.28
C VAL A 98 -6.96 6.19 25.17
N ILE A 99 -7.80 6.03 26.20
CA ILE A 99 -8.14 7.12 27.14
C ILE A 99 -6.97 7.51 28.06
N GLN A 100 -5.95 6.64 28.21
CA GLN A 100 -4.77 7.00 29.00
C GLN A 100 -3.97 8.14 28.36
N ASP A 101 -4.03 8.29 27.04
CA ASP A 101 -3.38 9.38 26.35
C ASP A 101 -4.06 10.72 26.66
N LYS A 102 -3.29 11.72 27.06
CA LYS A 102 -3.82 13.03 27.45
C LYS A 102 -4.56 13.77 26.31
N HIS A 103 -4.24 13.45 25.07
CA HIS A 103 -4.80 14.10 23.88
C HIS A 103 -5.74 13.17 23.10
N HIS A 104 -6.30 12.13 23.74
CA HIS A 104 -7.28 11.28 23.08
C HIS A 104 -8.57 12.05 22.77
N ILE A 105 -9.20 11.67 21.66
CA ILE A 105 -10.54 12.14 21.30
C ILE A 105 -11.53 11.30 22.09
N HIS A 106 -12.43 11.96 22.81
CA HIS A 106 -13.48 11.26 23.52
C HIS A 106 -14.53 10.73 22.53
N MET A 107 -15.08 9.53 22.77
CA MET A 107 -16.08 8.87 21.92
C MET A 107 -17.23 9.81 21.51
N ASN A 108 -17.77 10.59 22.46
CA ASN A 108 -18.87 11.54 22.23
C ASN A 108 -18.59 12.63 21.18
N ALA A 109 -17.33 12.85 20.81
CA ALA A 109 -16.95 13.80 19.76
C ALA A 109 -16.97 13.19 18.35
N THR A 110 -17.17 11.87 18.25
CA THR A 110 -17.21 11.13 16.98
C THR A 110 -18.64 10.85 16.54
N GLN A 111 -18.80 10.31 15.34
CA GLN A 111 -20.10 9.85 14.82
C GLN A 111 -20.66 8.60 15.56
N TRP A 112 -19.89 7.95 16.43
CA TRP A 112 -20.28 6.70 17.07
C TRP A 112 -20.85 6.93 18.47
N ALA A 113 -22.13 6.56 18.68
CA ALA A 113 -22.82 6.72 19.95
C ALA A 113 -22.37 5.73 21.04
N SER A 114 -21.81 4.58 20.64
CA SER A 114 -21.28 3.57 21.57
C SER A 114 -20.04 2.89 20.98
N LEU A 115 -19.19 2.36 21.88
CA LEU A 115 -18.03 1.57 21.48
C LEU A 115 -18.43 0.36 20.62
N THR A 116 -19.59 -0.23 20.88
CA THR A 116 -20.10 -1.38 20.13
C THR A 116 -20.37 -1.06 18.66
N VAL A 117 -20.96 0.11 18.38
CA VAL A 117 -21.22 0.58 17.00
C VAL A 117 -19.90 0.84 16.28
N PHE A 118 -18.92 1.43 16.97
CA PHE A 118 -17.59 1.63 16.42
C PHE A 118 -16.89 0.31 16.06
N ILE A 119 -16.96 -0.69 16.93
CA ILE A 119 -16.36 -2.00 16.67
C ILE A 119 -17.05 -2.68 15.47
N GLN A 120 -18.38 -2.64 15.40
CA GLN A 120 -19.11 -3.18 14.25
C GLN A 120 -18.71 -2.48 12.94
N TYR A 121 -18.47 -1.16 12.99
CA TYR A 121 -17.93 -0.41 11.86
C TYR A 121 -16.52 -0.89 11.46
N LEU A 122 -15.61 -1.13 12.40
CA LEU A 122 -14.29 -1.70 12.12
C LEU A 122 -14.36 -3.10 11.49
N GLY A 123 -15.35 -3.90 11.92
CA GLY A 123 -15.67 -5.20 11.32
C GLY A 123 -16.14 -5.07 9.87
N LYS A 124 -17.06 -4.15 9.58
CA LYS A 124 -17.54 -3.85 8.21
C LYS A 124 -16.43 -3.35 7.30
N LYS A 125 -15.51 -2.54 7.83
CA LYS A 125 -14.33 -2.04 7.09
C LYS A 125 -13.28 -3.13 6.85
N GLY A 126 -13.38 -4.26 7.55
CA GLY A 126 -12.47 -5.40 7.39
C GLY A 126 -11.05 -5.14 7.92
N ILE A 127 -10.90 -4.15 8.82
CA ILE A 127 -9.62 -3.86 9.50
C ILE A 127 -9.44 -4.82 10.67
N CYS A 128 -10.53 -5.12 11.37
CA CYS A 128 -10.53 -6.01 12.52
C CYS A 128 -11.55 -7.13 12.36
N ILE A 129 -11.21 -8.32 12.85
CA ILE A 129 -12.18 -9.39 13.10
C ILE A 129 -12.82 -9.08 14.45
N VAL A 130 -14.14 -9.08 14.45
CA VAL A 130 -14.95 -8.78 15.63
C VAL A 130 -15.70 -10.04 16.02
N GLU A 131 -15.52 -10.47 17.26
CA GLU A 131 -16.25 -11.57 17.85
C GLU A 131 -17.03 -11.06 19.07
N GLN A 132 -18.25 -11.55 19.24
CA GLN A 132 -19.09 -11.24 20.38
C GLN A 132 -19.19 -12.47 21.28
N ASP A 133 -18.67 -12.35 22.50
CA ASP A 133 -18.80 -13.37 23.55
C ASP A 133 -19.67 -12.86 24.70
N GLU A 134 -20.05 -13.75 25.63
CA GLU A 134 -20.81 -13.42 26.85
C GLU A 134 -20.11 -12.39 27.76
N ARG A 135 -18.78 -12.24 27.63
CA ARG A 135 -17.95 -11.34 28.44
C ARG A 135 -17.68 -9.98 27.76
N GLY A 136 -18.22 -9.76 26.57
CA GLY A 136 -18.10 -8.51 25.83
C GLY A 136 -17.59 -8.69 24.40
N TRP A 137 -17.21 -7.57 23.78
CA TRP A 137 -16.74 -7.53 22.40
C TRP A 137 -15.24 -7.74 22.33
N PHE A 138 -14.82 -8.74 21.55
CA PHE A 138 -13.42 -9.01 21.26
C PHE A 138 -13.06 -8.54 19.86
N VAL A 139 -11.87 -7.94 19.75
CA VAL A 139 -11.34 -7.38 18.51
C VAL A 139 -9.98 -7.99 18.27
N GLN A 140 -9.76 -8.45 17.05
CA GLN A 140 -8.48 -8.93 16.55
C GLN A 140 -8.10 -8.11 15.32
N TYR A 141 -6.92 -7.47 15.36
CA TYR A 141 -6.43 -6.69 14.24
C TYR A 141 -5.94 -7.59 13.10
N ILE A 142 -6.35 -7.31 11.86
CA ILE A 142 -5.83 -7.96 10.67
C ILE A 142 -4.69 -7.08 10.14
N GLU A 143 -3.45 -7.52 10.33
CA GLU A 143 -2.29 -6.80 9.80
C GLU A 143 -2.18 -7.01 8.28
N ARG A 144 -2.90 -6.19 7.49
CA ARG A 144 -2.79 -6.12 6.02
C ARG A 144 -1.72 -5.11 5.58
N ASP A 145 -0.65 -4.98 6.36
CA ASP A 145 0.27 -3.88 6.18
C ASP A 145 1.27 -4.17 5.05
N VAL A 146 1.30 -3.27 4.06
CA VAL A 146 2.29 -3.19 2.97
C VAL A 146 3.73 -3.18 3.54
N ASN A 147 3.93 -2.77 4.79
CA ASN A 147 5.24 -2.76 5.44
C ASN A 147 5.69 -4.15 5.92
N SER A 148 4.76 -5.04 6.30
CA SER A 148 5.08 -6.43 6.67
C SER A 148 5.39 -7.26 5.42
N LEU A 149 4.62 -7.04 4.34
CA LEU A 149 4.93 -7.56 3.00
C LEU A 149 6.29 -7.06 2.48
N LYS A 150 6.63 -5.77 2.62
CA LYS A 150 7.95 -5.23 2.22
C LYS A 150 9.11 -5.80 3.04
N ARG A 151 8.93 -6.02 4.35
CA ARG A 151 9.94 -6.70 5.18
C ARG A 151 10.08 -8.17 4.83
N ALA A 152 8.97 -8.86 4.57
CA ALA A 152 8.96 -10.25 4.14
C ALA A 152 9.57 -10.42 2.74
N GLU A 153 9.27 -9.52 1.81
CA GLU A 153 9.84 -9.47 0.45
C GLU A 153 11.34 -9.21 0.50
N LYS A 154 11.80 -8.22 1.29
CA LYS A 154 13.23 -7.95 1.48
C LYS A 154 13.97 -9.09 2.19
N ALA A 155 13.31 -9.80 3.11
CA ALA A 155 13.87 -10.98 3.74
C ALA A 155 13.94 -12.16 2.77
N ASN A 156 12.92 -12.35 1.91
CA ASN A 156 12.89 -13.37 0.88
C ASN A 156 13.91 -13.08 -0.24
N GLU A 157 14.09 -11.82 -0.62
CA GLU A 157 15.13 -11.38 -1.56
C GLU A 157 16.54 -11.63 -1.01
N ARG A 158 16.78 -11.33 0.27
CA ARG A 158 18.03 -11.67 0.96
C ARG A 158 18.24 -13.18 1.03
N ALA A 159 17.21 -13.97 1.36
CA ALA A 159 17.29 -15.42 1.39
C ALA A 159 17.52 -16.03 -0.01
N ARG A 160 16.95 -15.44 -1.06
CA ARG A 160 17.23 -15.84 -2.46
C ARG A 160 18.65 -15.50 -2.87
N ALA A 161 19.16 -14.32 -2.50
CA ALA A 161 20.54 -13.94 -2.76
C ALA A 161 21.54 -14.84 -2.01
N GLU A 162 21.23 -15.20 -0.77
CA GLU A 162 22.04 -16.12 0.04
C GLU A 162 22.08 -17.53 -0.56
N LYS A 163 20.93 -18.07 -1.03
CA LYS A 163 20.87 -19.36 -1.75
C LYS A 163 21.68 -19.35 -3.04
N VAL A 164 21.63 -18.26 -3.81
CA VAL A 164 22.40 -18.12 -5.06
C VAL A 164 23.91 -18.00 -4.77
N GLU A 165 24.31 -17.33 -3.69
CA GLU A 165 25.72 -17.32 -3.25
C GLU A 165 26.18 -18.67 -2.69
N GLU A 166 25.30 -19.41 -2.01
CA GLU A 166 25.58 -20.77 -1.51
C GLU A 166 25.76 -21.76 -2.67
N GLU A 167 24.93 -21.71 -3.72
CA GLU A 167 25.13 -22.49 -4.96
C GLU A 167 26.45 -22.15 -5.67
N LYS A 168 26.85 -20.89 -5.67
CA LYS A 168 28.18 -20.50 -6.21
C LYS A 168 29.32 -20.98 -5.31
N ALA A 169 29.14 -20.98 -4.00
CA ALA A 169 30.15 -21.43 -3.03
C ALA A 169 30.34 -22.95 -3.10
N THR A 170 29.26 -23.73 -3.16
CA THR A 170 29.30 -25.18 -3.36
C THR A 170 29.96 -25.53 -4.69
N ARG A 171 29.61 -24.84 -5.78
CA ARG A 171 30.25 -25.04 -7.09
C ARG A 171 31.74 -24.65 -7.11
N ARG A 172 32.18 -23.71 -6.27
CA ARG A 172 33.61 -23.37 -6.10
C ARG A 172 34.34 -24.43 -5.28
N MET A 173 33.72 -24.92 -4.20
CA MET A 173 34.24 -26.01 -3.38
C MET A 173 34.38 -27.30 -4.17
N GLU A 174 33.37 -27.70 -4.95
CA GLU A 174 33.43 -28.88 -5.82
C GLU A 174 34.57 -28.80 -6.83
N LYS A 175 34.79 -27.64 -7.44
CA LYS A 175 35.92 -27.44 -8.36
C LYS A 175 37.26 -27.57 -7.65
N GLN A 176 37.38 -27.11 -6.41
CA GLN A 176 38.59 -27.28 -5.60
C GLN A 176 38.78 -28.74 -5.18
N ILE A 177 37.72 -29.47 -4.84
CA ILE A 177 37.76 -30.90 -4.52
C ILE A 177 38.15 -31.71 -5.77
N ILE A 178 37.61 -31.41 -6.94
CA ILE A 178 37.96 -32.09 -8.20
C ILE A 178 39.39 -31.75 -8.61
N ALA A 179 39.84 -30.50 -8.45
CA ALA A 179 41.22 -30.12 -8.72
C ALA A 179 42.19 -30.75 -7.71
N ALA A 180 41.81 -30.86 -6.44
CA ALA A 180 42.58 -31.54 -5.41
C ALA A 180 42.60 -33.06 -5.63
N ALA A 181 41.48 -33.68 -6.03
CA ALA A 181 41.39 -35.09 -6.39
C ALA A 181 42.18 -35.39 -7.67
N LYS A 182 42.20 -34.46 -8.63
CA LYS A 182 43.02 -34.57 -9.85
C LYS A 182 44.51 -34.34 -9.56
N ALA A 183 44.85 -33.46 -8.62
CA ALA A 183 46.22 -33.28 -8.12
C ALA A 183 46.68 -34.44 -7.21
N GLN A 184 45.75 -35.10 -6.54
CA GLN A 184 45.95 -36.35 -5.80
C GLN A 184 45.83 -37.60 -6.69
N GLY A 185 45.46 -37.43 -7.97
CA GLY A 185 45.47 -38.43 -9.03
C GLY A 185 46.89 -38.77 -9.49
N ALA A 186 47.74 -39.15 -8.53
CA ALA A 186 48.97 -39.92 -8.67
C ALA A 186 49.44 -40.42 -7.28
N ARG A 187 48.50 -40.77 -6.40
CA ARG A 187 48.79 -41.54 -5.19
C ARG A 187 47.57 -42.38 -4.83
N GLU A 188 47.55 -43.62 -5.34
CA GLU A 188 46.89 -44.69 -4.60
C GLU A 188 47.57 -44.74 -3.22
N VAL A 189 46.89 -44.17 -2.23
CA VAL A 189 47.15 -44.50 -0.84
C VAL A 189 45.88 -45.19 -0.40
N GLU A 190 45.96 -46.52 -0.31
CA GLU A 190 44.97 -47.32 0.38
C GLU A 190 44.66 -46.66 1.72
N ALA A 191 43.39 -46.33 1.93
CA ALA A 191 42.91 -45.89 3.22
C ALA A 191 43.01 -47.09 4.18
N THR A 192 44.15 -47.25 4.84
CA THR A 192 44.27 -48.17 5.97
C THR A 192 43.31 -47.71 7.05
N THR A 193 42.27 -48.49 7.29
CA THR A 193 41.38 -48.37 8.43
C THR A 193 42.20 -48.43 9.72
N MET A 194 42.31 -47.31 10.45
CA MET A 194 42.85 -47.32 11.81
C MET A 194 41.88 -48.10 12.71
N VAL A 195 42.22 -49.35 12.98
CA VAL A 195 41.61 -50.14 14.05
C VAL A 195 42.03 -49.53 15.38
N ARG A 196 41.04 -49.06 16.13
CA ARG A 196 41.18 -48.55 17.49
C ARG A 196 41.50 -49.74 18.43
N GLY A 197 42.77 -49.92 18.76
CA GLY A 197 43.20 -50.74 19.90
C GLY A 197 43.09 -49.93 21.19
N GLU A 198 42.40 -50.47 22.19
CA GLU A 198 42.32 -49.90 23.52
C GLU A 198 43.72 -49.74 24.15
N GLY A 199 44.06 -48.54 24.63
CA GLY A 199 45.06 -48.41 25.70
C GLY A 199 46.23 -47.43 25.58
N GLU A 200 46.31 -46.50 24.60
CA GLU A 200 47.41 -45.52 24.59
C GLU A 200 46.97 -44.09 24.25
N SER A 201 47.31 -43.14 25.14
CA SER A 201 46.89 -41.74 25.10
C SER A 201 47.68 -40.92 24.08
N ILE A 202 47.00 -40.31 23.11
CA ILE A 202 47.57 -39.34 22.18
C ILE A 202 47.58 -37.94 22.84
N LYS A 203 48.77 -37.38 23.11
CA LYS A 203 48.93 -35.99 23.55
C LYS A 203 48.77 -35.02 22.38
N LEU A 204 47.61 -34.37 22.30
CA LEU A 204 47.33 -33.25 21.40
C LEU A 204 47.53 -31.94 22.17
N SER A 205 48.64 -31.26 21.92
CA SER A 205 48.95 -29.95 22.51
C SER A 205 48.19 -28.84 21.77
N LEU A 206 47.03 -28.47 22.30
CA LEU A 206 46.20 -27.37 21.80
C LEU A 206 46.59 -26.06 22.52
N GLY A 207 47.50 -25.29 21.94
CA GLY A 207 47.89 -23.97 22.45
C GLY A 207 46.96 -22.87 21.94
N LYS A 208 46.00 -22.43 22.77
CA LYS A 208 45.21 -21.22 22.55
C LYS A 208 45.54 -20.20 23.65
N GLY A 209 46.33 -19.19 23.29
CA GLY A 209 46.59 -18.02 24.11
C GLY A 209 46.59 -16.78 23.21
N GLY A 210 45.50 -16.03 23.23
CA GLY A 210 45.48 -14.67 22.69
C GLY A 210 45.90 -13.69 23.78
N LEU A 211 46.66 -12.66 23.39
CA LEU A 211 46.47 -11.23 23.69
C LEU A 211 47.82 -10.48 23.64
N GLY A 212 47.85 -9.45 22.81
CA GLY A 212 48.57 -8.20 23.10
C GLY A 212 49.98 -8.04 22.53
N GLY A 213 50.09 -7.10 21.59
CA GLY A 213 51.20 -6.15 21.59
C GLY A 213 52.41 -6.47 20.71
N GLY A 214 52.43 -5.86 19.53
CA GLY A 214 53.53 -4.99 19.13
C GLY A 214 54.87 -5.61 18.69
N LEU A 215 55.30 -5.12 17.52
CA LEU A 215 56.67 -4.95 17.04
C LEU A 215 57.33 -6.13 16.30
N GLY A 216 57.52 -5.90 14.99
CA GLY A 216 58.87 -5.95 14.44
C GLY A 216 59.16 -7.05 13.43
N GLY A 217 59.53 -6.61 12.22
CA GLY A 217 60.59 -7.28 11.45
C GLY A 217 60.14 -8.34 10.46
N GLY A 218 59.88 -7.92 9.23
CA GLY A 218 59.57 -8.82 8.12
C GLY A 218 60.74 -9.66 7.61
N VAL A 219 60.41 -10.68 6.81
CA VAL A 219 61.31 -11.25 5.81
C VAL A 219 60.51 -11.58 4.54
N LYS A 220 61.14 -11.20 3.44
CA LYS A 220 60.74 -11.22 2.02
C LYS A 220 60.36 -12.64 1.54
N ARG A 221 59.33 -12.73 0.70
CA ARG A 221 59.23 -13.82 -0.30
C ARG A 221 59.14 -13.24 -1.70
N LYS A 222 60.18 -13.56 -2.45
CA LYS A 222 60.42 -13.35 -3.88
C LYS A 222 59.43 -14.24 -4.65
N LEU A 223 58.73 -13.68 -5.64
CA LEU A 223 58.08 -14.47 -6.69
C LEU A 223 58.53 -13.90 -8.04
N GLU A 224 59.09 -14.79 -8.85
CA GLU A 224 59.58 -14.56 -10.20
C GLU A 224 58.43 -14.33 -11.20
N GLU A 225 58.61 -13.35 -12.09
CA GLU A 225 57.80 -13.15 -13.29
C GLU A 225 58.26 -14.08 -14.42
N VAL A 226 57.34 -14.85 -14.98
CA VAL A 226 57.52 -15.60 -16.22
C VAL A 226 57.10 -14.71 -17.39
N LYS A 227 58.07 -14.37 -18.25
CA LYS A 227 57.87 -13.72 -19.55
C LYS A 227 57.23 -14.69 -20.54
N LEU A 228 56.14 -14.27 -21.20
CA LEU A 228 55.74 -14.81 -22.50
C LEU A 228 56.00 -13.75 -23.58
N ALA A 229 56.85 -14.11 -24.53
CA ALA A 229 57.12 -13.38 -25.75
C ALA A 229 56.20 -13.93 -26.86
N VAL A 230 55.55 -13.05 -27.61
CA VAL A 230 55.10 -13.30 -28.98
C VAL A 230 55.37 -12.02 -29.78
N GLY A 231 56.25 -12.14 -30.78
CA GLY A 231 56.47 -11.14 -31.81
C GLY A 231 55.66 -11.45 -33.06
N GLY A 232 55.33 -10.40 -33.83
CA GLY A 232 54.70 -10.50 -35.14
C GLY A 232 54.43 -9.10 -35.71
N SER A 233 55.22 -8.74 -36.71
CA SER A 233 55.41 -7.44 -37.37
C SER A 233 54.34 -7.03 -38.39
N GLY A 234 54.22 -5.72 -38.64
CA GLY A 234 53.59 -5.15 -39.84
C GLY A 234 53.45 -3.62 -39.79
N GLU A 235 54.20 -2.92 -40.64
CA GLU A 235 54.29 -1.45 -40.80
C GLU A 235 53.03 -0.78 -41.38
N ALA A 236 52.76 0.49 -41.01
CA ALA A 236 52.95 1.66 -41.89
C ALA A 236 52.06 2.88 -41.49
N GLY A 237 52.73 4.02 -41.24
CA GLY A 237 52.31 5.35 -41.73
C GLY A 237 51.33 6.19 -40.90
N GLY A 238 51.80 7.34 -40.38
CA GLY A 238 50.92 8.45 -39.98
C GLY A 238 51.49 9.35 -38.89
N ALA A 239 52.30 10.33 -39.28
CA ALA A 239 52.90 11.33 -38.40
C ALA A 239 51.86 12.31 -37.82
N VAL A 240 51.82 12.45 -36.49
CA VAL A 240 51.43 13.68 -35.77
C VAL A 240 52.20 13.71 -34.45
N GLU A 241 53.06 14.72 -34.24
CA GLU A 241 53.64 15.01 -32.92
C GLU A 241 52.54 15.29 -31.88
N PRO A 242 52.72 14.84 -30.63
CA PRO A 242 52.59 15.83 -29.57
C PRO A 242 53.63 15.70 -28.45
N ALA A 243 54.15 16.87 -28.09
CA ALA A 243 54.53 17.33 -26.75
C ALA A 243 54.75 16.27 -25.66
N LYS A 244 56.01 16.15 -25.25
CA LYS A 244 56.47 15.54 -24.00
C LYS A 244 55.66 16.06 -22.80
N LYS A 245 54.78 15.21 -22.24
CA LYS A 245 54.41 15.24 -20.82
C LYS A 245 54.72 13.88 -20.23
N SER A 246 55.68 13.85 -19.32
CA SER A 246 56.06 12.71 -18.51
C SER A 246 54.91 12.32 -17.56
N SER A 247 54.03 11.42 -17.99
CA SER A 247 53.15 10.72 -17.06
C SER A 247 53.96 9.60 -16.40
N LYS A 248 54.35 9.84 -15.14
CA LYS A 248 54.80 8.76 -14.26
C LYS A 248 53.72 7.68 -14.24
N PRO A 249 54.05 6.38 -14.31
CA PRO A 249 53.05 5.34 -14.09
C PRO A 249 52.48 5.55 -12.69
N LEU A 250 51.16 5.79 -12.63
CA LEU A 250 50.44 6.00 -11.38
C LEU A 250 50.72 4.82 -10.45
N SER A 251 50.96 5.12 -9.17
CA SER A 251 51.21 4.09 -8.17
C SER A 251 50.00 3.15 -8.09
N ALA A 252 50.22 1.86 -7.81
CA ALA A 252 49.15 0.86 -7.68
C ALA A 252 48.01 1.29 -6.74
N VAL A 253 48.30 2.22 -5.81
CA VAL A 253 47.33 2.81 -4.88
C VAL A 253 46.43 3.87 -5.54
N GLU A 254 46.96 4.70 -6.45
CA GLU A 254 46.18 5.70 -7.19
C GLU A 254 45.24 5.06 -8.20
N GLN A 255 45.66 3.95 -8.81
CA GLN A 255 44.83 3.19 -9.76
C GLN A 255 43.61 2.58 -9.07
N ILE A 256 43.79 2.01 -7.87
CA ILE A 256 42.69 1.45 -7.05
C ILE A 256 41.73 2.54 -6.55
N MET A 257 42.23 3.73 -6.23
CA MET A 257 41.36 4.85 -5.81
C MET A 257 40.48 5.34 -6.96
N LEU A 258 41.03 5.52 -8.16
CA LEU A 258 40.27 5.93 -9.34
C LEU A 258 39.22 4.89 -9.75
N GLU A 259 39.55 3.60 -9.62
CA GLU A 259 38.66 2.49 -9.93
C GLU A 259 37.49 2.38 -8.93
N ASN A 260 37.75 2.62 -7.64
CA ASN A 260 36.72 2.74 -6.62
C ASN A 260 35.83 3.98 -6.81
N GLU A 261 36.39 5.08 -7.29
CA GLU A 261 35.63 6.30 -7.57
C GLU A 261 34.72 6.13 -8.80
N ASN A 262 35.22 5.48 -9.84
CA ASN A 262 34.44 5.13 -11.03
C ASN A 262 33.35 4.09 -10.72
N LYS A 263 33.63 3.13 -9.83
CA LYS A 263 32.62 2.17 -9.36
C LYS A 263 31.51 2.87 -8.57
N LYS A 264 31.85 3.81 -7.69
CA LYS A 264 30.86 4.63 -6.97
C LYS A 264 30.01 5.49 -7.91
N LYS A 265 30.61 6.09 -8.95
CA LYS A 265 29.87 6.85 -9.96
C LYS A 265 28.88 5.96 -10.72
N ARG A 266 29.29 4.77 -11.16
CA ARG A 266 28.39 3.80 -11.81
C ARG A 266 27.26 3.34 -10.90
N GLU A 267 27.54 3.05 -9.63
CA GLU A 267 26.52 2.68 -8.64
C GLU A 267 25.53 3.83 -8.36
N GLN A 268 25.99 5.08 -8.45
CA GLN A 268 25.14 6.26 -8.27
C GLN A 268 24.27 6.52 -9.51
N GLU A 269 24.83 6.39 -10.71
CA GLU A 269 24.10 6.48 -11.98
C GLU A 269 23.03 5.38 -12.13
N GLU A 270 23.34 4.15 -11.68
CA GLU A 270 22.39 3.04 -11.71
C GLU A 270 21.22 3.26 -10.73
N LYS A 271 21.49 3.79 -9.53
CA LYS A 271 20.44 4.19 -8.58
C LYS A 271 19.57 5.31 -9.11
N GLU A 272 20.15 6.32 -9.75
CA GLU A 272 19.39 7.41 -10.39
C GLU A 272 18.56 6.92 -11.59
N ALA A 273 19.06 5.94 -12.36
CA ALA A 273 18.31 5.32 -13.44
C ALA A 273 17.10 4.52 -12.94
N VAL A 274 17.25 3.78 -11.83
CA VAL A 274 16.14 3.05 -11.19
C VAL A 274 15.09 4.00 -10.61
N GLU A 275 15.51 5.07 -9.94
CA GLU A 275 14.57 6.09 -9.42
C GLU A 275 13.84 6.85 -10.54
N ARG A 276 14.50 7.14 -11.67
CA ARG A 276 13.82 7.69 -12.86
C ARG A 276 12.74 6.76 -13.40
N ARG A 277 13.06 5.47 -13.59
CA ARG A 277 12.08 4.48 -14.06
C ARG A 277 10.88 4.36 -13.11
N LYS A 278 11.13 4.39 -11.80
CA LYS A 278 10.09 4.33 -10.79
C LYS A 278 9.19 5.57 -10.81
N ARG A 279 9.76 6.75 -11.04
CA ARG A 279 9.00 8.00 -11.18
C ARG A 279 8.16 8.03 -12.47
N GLU A 280 8.70 7.56 -13.58
CA GLU A 280 7.96 7.42 -14.85
C GLU A 280 6.79 6.43 -14.73
N GLU A 281 6.99 5.31 -14.02
CA GLU A 281 5.95 4.33 -13.75
C GLU A 281 4.86 4.90 -12.81
N GLU A 282 5.26 5.66 -11.78
CA GLU A 282 4.33 6.33 -10.87
C GLU A 282 3.52 7.43 -11.58
N GLU A 283 4.14 8.23 -12.45
CA GLU A 283 3.46 9.22 -13.28
C GLU A 283 2.46 8.57 -14.26
N ARG A 284 2.83 7.45 -14.89
CA ARG A 284 1.93 6.68 -15.76
C ARG A 284 0.74 6.09 -14.98
N ALA A 285 0.98 5.59 -13.77
CA ALA A 285 -0.07 5.10 -12.89
C ALA A 285 -1.00 6.24 -12.41
N GLU A 286 -0.46 7.43 -12.17
CA GLU A 286 -1.24 8.61 -11.81
C GLU A 286 -2.11 9.09 -12.98
N GLN A 287 -1.59 9.06 -14.22
CA GLN A 287 -2.37 9.37 -15.43
C GLN A 287 -3.54 8.41 -15.61
N LEU A 288 -3.33 7.10 -15.49
CA LEU A 288 -4.39 6.09 -15.55
C LEU A 288 -5.45 6.32 -14.45
N ARG A 289 -5.02 6.63 -13.22
CA ARG A 289 -5.95 6.98 -12.12
C ARG A 289 -6.76 8.24 -12.40
N LYS A 290 -6.16 9.25 -13.04
CA LYS A 290 -6.88 10.48 -13.45
C LYS A 290 -7.90 10.17 -14.55
N GLU A 291 -7.59 9.29 -15.49
CA GLU A 291 -8.54 8.83 -16.50
C GLU A 291 -9.70 8.03 -15.90
N GLU A 292 -9.42 7.10 -14.97
CA GLU A 292 -10.46 6.39 -14.23
C GLU A 292 -11.34 7.33 -13.40
N LYS A 293 -10.75 8.35 -12.77
CA LYS A 293 -11.52 9.40 -12.06
C LYS A 293 -12.39 10.21 -13.01
N LYS A 294 -11.90 10.55 -14.21
CA LYS A 294 -12.70 11.21 -15.25
C LYS A 294 -13.85 10.32 -15.74
N LYS A 295 -13.66 9.00 -15.83
CA LYS A 295 -14.71 8.03 -16.15
C LYS A 295 -15.77 7.97 -15.03
N LYS A 296 -15.34 7.92 -13.77
CA LYS A 296 -16.24 7.89 -12.60
C LYS A 296 -17.00 9.20 -12.38
N GLY A 297 -16.41 10.35 -12.68
CA GLY A 297 -17.04 11.67 -12.52
C GLY A 297 -18.24 11.95 -13.42
N LYS A 298 -18.55 11.05 -14.37
CA LYS A 298 -19.71 11.16 -15.27
C LYS A 298 -20.89 10.25 -14.89
N ARG A 299 -20.76 9.38 -13.88
CA ARG A 299 -21.87 8.52 -13.43
C ARG A 299 -22.92 9.39 -12.75
N LYS A 300 -24.17 9.25 -13.19
CA LYS A 300 -25.32 9.96 -12.60
C LYS A 300 -26.22 8.95 -11.91
N ASP A 301 -27.07 9.44 -11.00
CA ASP A 301 -28.01 8.61 -10.25
C ASP A 301 -29.17 8.07 -11.11
N TYR A 302 -29.40 8.68 -12.28
CA TYR A 302 -30.44 8.29 -13.24
C TYR A 302 -29.84 7.67 -14.51
N TRP A 303 -30.37 6.51 -14.89
CA TRP A 303 -29.94 5.76 -16.08
C TRP A 303 -31.01 5.62 -17.16
N LEU A 304 -32.28 5.88 -16.86
CA LEU A 304 -33.34 5.74 -17.87
C LEU A 304 -33.11 6.64 -19.09
N ARG A 305 -33.33 6.05 -20.27
CA ARG A 305 -33.33 6.77 -21.55
C ARG A 305 -34.42 6.23 -22.46
N LYS A 306 -34.77 7.02 -23.48
CA LYS A 306 -35.67 6.60 -24.55
C LYS A 306 -35.03 5.52 -25.43
N ASP A 307 -35.87 4.75 -26.12
CA ASP A 307 -35.47 3.77 -27.14
C ASP A 307 -34.67 2.57 -26.61
N ILE A 308 -34.79 2.29 -25.30
CA ILE A 308 -34.18 1.12 -24.65
C ILE A 308 -35.24 0.08 -24.29
N VAL A 309 -34.84 -1.20 -24.32
CA VAL A 309 -35.63 -2.31 -23.80
C VAL A 309 -35.34 -2.48 -22.33
N VAL A 310 -36.37 -2.53 -21.51
CA VAL A 310 -36.29 -2.76 -20.05
C VAL A 310 -37.16 -3.94 -19.66
N LYS A 311 -36.86 -4.54 -18.52
CA LYS A 311 -37.64 -5.60 -17.90
C LYS A 311 -38.28 -5.08 -16.62
N ILE A 312 -39.57 -5.30 -16.46
CA ILE A 312 -40.34 -4.81 -15.32
C ILE A 312 -40.16 -5.78 -14.14
N LYS A 313 -39.73 -5.29 -12.98
CA LYS A 313 -39.55 -6.09 -11.76
C LYS A 313 -40.59 -5.79 -10.66
N ASN A 314 -41.45 -4.80 -10.84
CA ASN A 314 -42.54 -4.52 -9.91
C ASN A 314 -43.53 -5.70 -9.85
N LYS A 315 -43.77 -6.23 -8.64
CA LYS A 315 -44.69 -7.35 -8.37
C LYS A 315 -46.09 -6.90 -7.95
N GLU A 316 -46.20 -5.67 -7.46
CA GLU A 316 -47.42 -5.12 -6.87
C GLU A 316 -48.29 -4.45 -7.93
N LEU A 317 -47.69 -3.96 -9.01
CA LEU A 317 -48.41 -3.30 -10.08
C LEU A 317 -49.35 -4.29 -10.80
N ALA A 318 -50.65 -3.97 -10.78
CA ALA A 318 -51.73 -4.70 -11.45
C ALA A 318 -51.74 -6.22 -11.16
N ASP A 319 -51.60 -6.60 -9.88
CA ASP A 319 -51.56 -7.99 -9.41
C ASP A 319 -50.47 -8.85 -10.08
N GLY A 320 -49.33 -8.24 -10.40
CA GLY A 320 -48.17 -8.92 -10.98
C GLY A 320 -48.32 -9.30 -12.47
N LYS A 321 -49.34 -8.78 -13.17
CA LYS A 321 -49.58 -9.03 -14.61
C LYS A 321 -48.40 -8.65 -15.52
N PHE A 322 -47.57 -7.71 -15.07
CA PHE A 322 -46.43 -7.18 -15.83
C PHE A 322 -45.08 -7.62 -15.29
N TYR A 323 -45.05 -8.44 -14.22
CA TYR A 323 -43.81 -8.92 -13.62
C TYR A 323 -43.01 -9.78 -14.60
N LYS A 324 -41.73 -9.47 -14.78
CA LYS A 324 -40.77 -10.12 -15.71
C LYS A 324 -41.08 -9.93 -17.20
N LYS A 325 -42.07 -9.13 -17.58
CA LYS A 325 -42.30 -8.77 -18.98
C LYS A 325 -41.30 -7.74 -19.45
N LYS A 326 -41.02 -7.76 -20.76
CA LYS A 326 -40.15 -6.79 -21.42
C LYS A 326 -41.01 -5.66 -21.97
N GLY A 327 -40.52 -4.45 -21.86
CA GLY A 327 -41.13 -3.26 -22.45
C GLY A 327 -40.09 -2.36 -23.09
N VAL A 328 -40.56 -1.44 -23.91
CA VAL A 328 -39.76 -0.42 -24.58
C VAL A 328 -40.05 0.92 -23.91
N VAL A 329 -39.01 1.67 -23.57
CA VAL A 329 -39.15 3.03 -23.03
C VAL A 329 -39.42 4.00 -24.17
N GLU A 330 -40.61 4.59 -24.22
CA GLU A 330 -40.95 5.61 -25.23
C GLU A 330 -40.49 7.00 -24.78
N THR A 331 -40.86 7.40 -23.56
CA THR A 331 -40.56 8.72 -23.01
C THR A 331 -40.01 8.59 -21.59
N VAL A 332 -39.06 9.45 -21.23
CA VAL A 332 -38.57 9.56 -19.85
C VAL A 332 -39.22 10.78 -19.20
N VAL A 333 -39.91 10.56 -18.08
CA VAL A 333 -40.60 11.59 -17.30
C VAL A 333 -39.68 12.05 -16.18
N GLU A 334 -39.43 13.37 -16.13
CA GLU A 334 -38.59 14.11 -15.18
C GLU A 334 -37.09 13.75 -15.14
N LYS A 335 -36.75 12.48 -14.90
CA LYS A 335 -35.39 11.87 -14.85
C LYS A 335 -35.42 10.41 -14.40
N TYR A 336 -36.36 10.08 -13.52
CA TYR A 336 -36.44 8.78 -12.82
C TYR A 336 -37.64 7.94 -13.27
N GLY A 337 -38.65 8.55 -13.91
CA GLY A 337 -39.79 7.84 -14.48
C GLY A 337 -39.59 7.51 -15.96
N ALA A 338 -40.11 6.38 -16.40
CA ALA A 338 -40.20 5.99 -17.81
C ALA A 338 -41.63 5.56 -18.16
N GLU A 339 -42.13 6.06 -19.29
CA GLU A 339 -43.29 5.51 -19.99
C GLU A 339 -42.84 4.27 -20.75
N VAL A 340 -43.20 3.11 -20.21
CA VAL A 340 -42.84 1.80 -20.76
C VAL A 340 -44.04 1.22 -21.48
N ARG A 341 -43.90 1.00 -22.79
CA ARG A 341 -44.82 0.20 -23.59
C ARG A 341 -44.44 -1.27 -23.47
N VAL A 342 -45.31 -2.08 -22.89
CA VAL A 342 -45.06 -3.52 -22.75
C VAL A 342 -45.04 -4.18 -24.15
N LYS A 343 -44.18 -5.17 -24.39
CA LYS A 343 -44.12 -5.83 -25.71
C LYS A 343 -45.28 -6.80 -25.95
N ASP A 344 -45.78 -7.42 -24.87
CA ASP A 344 -46.84 -8.43 -24.92
C ASP A 344 -48.25 -7.82 -24.86
N THR A 345 -48.38 -6.58 -24.36
CA THR A 345 -49.66 -5.88 -24.25
C THR A 345 -49.52 -4.45 -24.79
N VAL A 346 -50.58 -3.87 -25.36
CA VAL A 346 -50.54 -2.48 -25.89
C VAL A 346 -50.63 -1.45 -24.75
N ASP A 347 -50.46 -1.89 -23.51
CA ASP A 347 -50.54 -1.04 -22.34
C ASP A 347 -49.27 -0.21 -22.19
N VAL A 348 -49.46 1.09 -21.94
CA VAL A 348 -48.39 2.03 -21.59
C VAL A 348 -48.47 2.28 -20.09
N ILE A 349 -47.36 2.04 -19.40
CA ILE A 349 -47.28 2.12 -17.94
C ILE A 349 -46.15 3.07 -17.57
N ILE A 350 -46.40 3.95 -16.62
CA ILE A 350 -45.37 4.82 -16.03
C ILE A 350 -44.76 4.09 -14.84
N LEU A 351 -43.45 3.84 -14.89
CA LEU A 351 -42.69 3.18 -13.85
C LEU A 351 -41.44 3.97 -13.49
N ASP A 352 -41.01 3.87 -12.24
CA ASP A 352 -39.73 4.44 -11.80
C ASP A 352 -38.55 3.52 -12.18
N GLN A 353 -37.34 4.07 -12.25
CA GLN A 353 -36.12 3.31 -12.49
C GLN A 353 -35.92 2.17 -11.48
N ASP A 354 -36.41 2.35 -10.24
CA ASP A 354 -36.33 1.36 -9.17
C ASP A 354 -37.24 0.16 -9.42
N ASP A 355 -38.13 0.21 -10.41
CA ASP A 355 -39.03 -0.87 -10.83
C ASP A 355 -38.65 -1.49 -12.18
N LEU A 356 -37.52 -1.06 -12.74
CA LEU A 356 -37.01 -1.49 -14.03
C LEU A 356 -35.63 -2.16 -13.88
N GLU A 357 -35.31 -2.99 -14.86
CA GLU A 357 -34.04 -3.71 -15.00
C GLU A 357 -33.59 -3.59 -16.47
N THR A 358 -32.30 -3.34 -16.72
CA THR A 358 -31.74 -3.33 -18.08
C THR A 358 -31.79 -4.73 -18.70
N VAL A 359 -31.86 -4.79 -20.02
CA VAL A 359 -31.89 -6.06 -20.75
C VAL A 359 -30.64 -6.17 -21.59
N VAL A 360 -29.79 -7.17 -21.28
CA VAL A 360 -28.62 -7.48 -22.08
C VAL A 360 -29.03 -8.19 -23.36
N GLY A 361 -28.60 -7.66 -24.50
CA GLY A 361 -28.83 -8.24 -25.83
C GLY A 361 -27.87 -9.42 -26.15
N PRO A 362 -28.05 -10.06 -27.31
CA PRO A 362 -27.06 -11.03 -27.81
C PRO A 362 -25.74 -10.33 -28.18
N VAL A 363 -24.64 -11.08 -28.14
CA VAL A 363 -23.33 -10.62 -28.63
C VAL A 363 -23.45 -10.24 -30.12
N GLY A 364 -22.86 -9.11 -30.50
CA GLY A 364 -23.02 -8.47 -31.81
C GLY A 364 -24.29 -7.61 -31.94
N GLY A 365 -25.12 -7.55 -30.89
CA GLY A 365 -26.31 -6.72 -30.86
C GLY A 365 -26.01 -5.24 -30.59
N GLN A 366 -26.86 -4.37 -31.10
CA GLN A 366 -26.86 -2.94 -30.77
C GLN A 366 -27.43 -2.72 -29.36
N VAL A 367 -26.67 -1.98 -28.56
CA VAL A 367 -27.00 -1.59 -27.20
C VAL A 367 -26.78 -0.08 -27.05
N MET A 368 -27.47 0.53 -26.10
CA MET A 368 -27.27 1.92 -25.75
C MET A 368 -26.60 2.01 -24.38
N ILE A 369 -25.57 2.85 -24.29
CA ILE A 369 -24.92 3.14 -23.01
C ILE A 369 -25.80 4.14 -22.25
N VAL A 370 -26.32 3.70 -21.11
CA VAL A 370 -27.27 4.48 -20.29
C VAL A 370 -26.56 5.30 -19.21
N ASN A 371 -25.39 4.86 -18.76
CA ASN A 371 -24.63 5.54 -17.72
C ASN A 371 -23.11 5.35 -17.90
N GLY A 372 -22.31 6.19 -17.24
CA GLY A 372 -20.85 6.13 -17.31
C GLY A 372 -20.22 6.76 -18.56
N TYR A 373 -19.15 6.14 -19.07
CA TYR A 373 -18.38 6.64 -20.22
C TYR A 373 -19.09 6.27 -21.54
N GLY A 374 -19.30 7.24 -22.42
CA GLY A 374 -20.12 7.05 -23.64
C GLY A 374 -21.62 7.17 -23.40
N ARG A 375 -22.04 7.76 -22.26
CA ARG A 375 -23.46 7.97 -21.94
C ARG A 375 -24.18 8.75 -23.04
N GLY A 376 -24.97 8.06 -23.84
CA GLY A 376 -25.76 8.64 -24.93
C GLY A 376 -25.53 7.93 -26.24
N GLU A 377 -24.41 7.21 -26.32
CA GLU A 377 -23.93 6.67 -27.55
C GLU A 377 -24.43 5.25 -27.74
N GLU A 378 -24.61 4.93 -29.01
CA GLU A 378 -24.94 3.60 -29.49
C GLU A 378 -23.66 2.78 -29.55
N ALA A 379 -23.73 1.55 -29.08
CA ALA A 379 -22.59 0.65 -29.02
C ALA A 379 -22.97 -0.76 -29.50
N GLU A 380 -21.98 -1.48 -29.97
CA GLU A 380 -22.07 -2.90 -30.31
C GLU A 380 -21.51 -3.73 -29.15
N LEU A 381 -22.26 -4.75 -28.74
CA LEU A 381 -21.86 -5.67 -27.68
C LEU A 381 -20.83 -6.69 -28.22
N VAL A 382 -19.55 -6.52 -27.91
CA VAL A 382 -18.48 -7.39 -28.46
C VAL A 382 -18.30 -8.68 -27.66
N GLU A 383 -18.29 -8.57 -26.34
CA GLU A 383 -17.99 -9.70 -25.46
C GLU A 383 -18.73 -9.53 -24.14
N ILE A 384 -19.26 -10.63 -23.61
CA ILE A 384 -19.99 -10.66 -22.33
C ILE A 384 -19.17 -11.52 -21.35
N LYS A 385 -18.83 -10.95 -20.20
CA LYS A 385 -18.21 -11.67 -19.08
C LYS A 385 -19.24 -11.87 -17.98
N THR A 386 -19.79 -13.08 -17.92
CA THR A 386 -20.87 -13.43 -16.98
C THR A 386 -20.39 -13.50 -15.52
N GLU A 387 -19.10 -13.78 -15.29
CA GLU A 387 -18.52 -13.90 -13.94
C GLU A 387 -18.49 -12.56 -13.19
N ASP A 388 -18.17 -11.48 -13.90
CA ASP A 388 -18.02 -10.13 -13.35
C ASP A 388 -19.24 -9.23 -13.59
N TYR A 389 -20.32 -9.76 -14.18
CA TYR A 389 -21.49 -8.96 -14.63
C TYR A 389 -21.09 -7.76 -15.52
N CYS A 390 -20.07 -7.96 -16.37
CA CYS A 390 -19.48 -6.93 -17.21
C CYS A 390 -19.50 -7.32 -18.70
N ALA A 391 -19.44 -6.32 -19.57
CA ALA A 391 -19.33 -6.50 -21.01
C ALA A 391 -18.32 -5.53 -21.63
N ASN A 392 -17.76 -5.92 -22.78
CA ASN A 392 -16.96 -5.05 -23.62
C ASN A 392 -17.87 -4.49 -24.73
N LEU A 393 -17.96 -3.17 -24.78
CA LEU A 393 -18.78 -2.43 -25.73
C LEU A 393 -17.90 -1.68 -26.70
N LYS A 394 -18.27 -1.66 -27.97
CA LYS A 394 -17.62 -0.82 -28.99
C LYS A 394 -18.57 0.30 -29.38
N ILE A 395 -18.21 1.55 -29.08
CA ILE A 395 -19.02 2.71 -29.46
C ILE A 395 -19.02 2.84 -30.99
N LEU A 396 -20.20 2.97 -31.60
CA LEU A 396 -20.34 3.05 -33.06
C LEU A 396 -19.84 4.39 -33.62
N GLU A 397 -20.04 5.48 -32.90
CA GLU A 397 -19.69 6.84 -33.34
C GLU A 397 -18.18 7.09 -33.31
N THR A 398 -17.50 6.70 -32.23
CA THR A 398 -16.05 6.92 -32.04
C THR A 398 -15.20 5.72 -32.45
N GLY A 399 -15.80 4.53 -32.58
CA GLY A 399 -15.08 3.27 -32.79
C GLY A 399 -14.28 2.79 -31.59
N GLU A 400 -14.38 3.47 -30.44
CA GLU A 400 -13.61 3.16 -29.23
C GLU A 400 -14.16 1.92 -28.52
N LEU A 401 -13.24 1.06 -28.07
CA LEU A 401 -13.57 -0.13 -27.29
C LEU A 401 -13.58 0.20 -25.78
N VAL A 402 -14.76 0.26 -25.20
CA VAL A 402 -14.97 0.42 -23.76
C VAL A 402 -15.02 -0.96 -23.11
N LYS A 403 -13.98 -1.27 -22.33
CA LYS A 403 -13.86 -2.55 -21.63
C LYS A 403 -14.51 -2.49 -20.24
N ASN A 404 -15.03 -3.63 -19.79
CA ASN A 404 -15.59 -3.84 -18.45
C ASN A 404 -16.71 -2.85 -18.06
N VAL A 405 -17.72 -2.72 -18.92
CA VAL A 405 -18.95 -1.97 -18.64
C VAL A 405 -19.94 -2.86 -17.88
N GLU A 406 -20.45 -2.41 -16.75
CA GLU A 406 -21.44 -3.15 -15.94
C GLU A 406 -22.78 -3.29 -16.68
N TYR A 407 -23.53 -4.38 -16.45
CA TYR A 407 -24.85 -4.60 -17.09
C TYR A 407 -25.89 -3.53 -16.75
N GLU A 408 -25.72 -2.81 -15.64
CA GLU A 408 -26.59 -1.68 -15.26
C GLU A 408 -26.33 -0.42 -16.11
N ASP A 409 -25.13 -0.31 -16.70
CA ASP A 409 -24.68 0.88 -17.42
C ASP A 409 -24.99 0.83 -18.93
N PHE A 410 -25.56 -0.27 -19.44
CA PHE A 410 -26.07 -0.37 -20.82
C PHE A 410 -27.35 -1.21 -20.91
N SER A 411 -28.15 -0.96 -21.95
CA SER A 411 -29.33 -1.78 -22.25
C SER A 411 -29.49 -2.02 -23.75
N LYS A 412 -30.16 -3.10 -24.12
CA LYS A 412 -30.52 -3.39 -25.50
C LYS A 412 -31.37 -2.26 -26.09
N MET A 413 -31.03 -1.85 -27.32
CA MET A 413 -31.83 -0.89 -28.09
C MET A 413 -33.10 -1.57 -28.65
N ALA A 414 -34.21 -0.83 -28.69
CA ALA A 414 -35.53 -1.33 -29.05
C ALA A 414 -35.70 -1.70 -30.52
#